data_AF-A0A971H854-F1
#
_entry.id   AF-A0A971H854-F1
#
_cell.length_a   1.000
_cell.length_b   1.000
_cell.length_c   1.000
_cell.angle_alpha   90.00
_cell.angle_beta   90.00
_cell.angle_gamma   90.00
#
_symmetry.space_group_name_H-M   'P 1'
#
loop_
_entity.id
_entity.type
_entity.pdbx_description
1 polymer ?
#
loop_
_entity_poly.entity_id
_entity_poly.type
_entity_poly.pdbx_seq_one_letter_code
_entity_poly.pdbx_strand_id
1 'polypeptide(L)'
;MKRFDAVTGFVIADAQEDPCSGLPPSFQDIQEAYRPLIVSASGWRKIFVASGNQEDDSESVSKADVYLTAMAAVSIARHIGFGKQIVLGIDARPTGAALAYVALRMFLACNLAVRYVFIASAPEIMADSALHDSDAFFYISASHNPIGHNGFKIGRAGGVLNAAEV
;
A
#
# COMPACT_ATOMS: atom_id res chain seq x y z
N MET A 1 15.41 -9.50 11.74
CA MET A 1 16.51 -8.63 11.26
C MET A 1 15.85 -7.51 10.50
N LYS A 2 16.11 -6.27 10.93
CA LYS A 2 15.57 -5.08 10.28
C LYS A 2 16.26 -4.83 8.94
N ARG A 3 15.49 -4.54 7.91
CA ARG A 3 15.94 -3.99 6.63
C ARG A 3 15.75 -2.48 6.65
N PHE A 4 16.73 -1.79 6.10
CA PHE A 4 16.74 -0.34 6.00
C PHE A 4 16.80 0.07 4.54
N ASP A 5 16.17 1.17 4.20
CA ASP A 5 16.35 1.83 2.90
C ASP A 5 17.80 2.32 2.77
N ALA A 6 18.43 2.03 1.65
CA ALA A 6 19.84 2.38 1.46
C ALA A 6 20.08 3.88 1.25
N VAL A 7 19.03 4.64 0.89
CA VAL A 7 19.10 6.08 0.60
C VAL A 7 18.68 6.88 1.82
N THR A 8 17.52 6.57 2.41
CA THR A 8 16.95 7.34 3.52
C THR A 8 17.36 6.83 4.89
N GLY A 9 17.81 5.57 5.00
CA GLY A 9 18.11 4.92 6.27
C GLY A 9 16.87 4.56 7.09
N PHE A 10 15.66 4.73 6.54
CA PHE A 10 14.42 4.37 7.23
C PHE A 10 14.28 2.85 7.35
N VAL A 11 13.67 2.40 8.46
CA VAL A 11 13.30 1.00 8.62
C VAL A 11 12.23 0.68 7.58
N ILE A 12 12.55 -0.27 6.71
CA ILE A 12 11.69 -0.78 5.65
C ILE A 12 10.86 -1.95 6.20
N ALA A 13 11.50 -2.96 6.78
CA ALA A 13 10.83 -4.14 7.33
C ALA A 13 11.60 -4.74 8.51
N ASP A 14 10.94 -5.46 9.42
CA ASP A 14 11.60 -6.41 10.32
C ASP A 14 11.20 -7.85 10.00
N ALA A 15 12.16 -8.69 9.61
CA ALA A 15 11.90 -10.10 9.32
C ALA A 15 11.36 -10.92 10.51
N GLN A 16 11.38 -10.38 11.74
CA GLN A 16 10.81 -11.06 12.92
C GLN A 16 9.32 -10.79 13.14
N GLU A 17 8.80 -9.71 12.59
CA GLU A 17 7.38 -9.44 12.65
C GLU A 17 6.72 -10.11 11.45
N ASP A 18 5.45 -10.50 11.54
CA ASP A 18 4.67 -10.91 10.39
C ASP A 18 3.33 -10.19 10.47
N PRO A 19 3.03 -9.25 9.56
CA PRO A 19 1.76 -8.52 9.61
C PRO A 19 0.55 -9.44 9.45
N CYS A 20 0.73 -10.61 8.83
CA CYS A 20 -0.31 -11.60 8.60
C CYS A 20 -0.41 -12.65 9.73
N SER A 21 0.46 -12.59 10.76
CA SER A 21 0.52 -13.54 11.87
C SER A 21 -0.80 -13.73 12.64
N GLY A 22 -0.95 -14.86 13.33
CA GLY A 22 -2.18 -15.20 14.05
C GLY A 22 -3.21 -15.91 13.16
N LEU A 23 -4.47 -15.97 13.62
CA LEU A 23 -5.53 -16.61 12.86
C LEU A 23 -5.85 -15.78 11.60
N PRO A 24 -5.83 -16.39 10.40
CA PRO A 24 -6.26 -15.71 9.19
C PRO A 24 -7.77 -15.40 9.24
N PRO A 25 -8.23 -14.31 8.62
CA PRO A 25 -9.65 -14.02 8.50
C PRO A 25 -10.33 -15.10 7.65
N SER A 26 -11.62 -15.33 7.88
CA SER A 26 -12.39 -16.24 7.04
C SER A 26 -12.57 -15.66 5.64
N PHE A 27 -12.93 -16.52 4.68
CA PHE A 27 -13.29 -16.06 3.33
C PHE A 27 -14.44 -15.03 3.37
N GLN A 28 -15.42 -15.23 4.25
CA GLN A 28 -16.54 -14.30 4.40
C GLN A 28 -16.08 -12.93 4.92
N ASP A 29 -15.19 -12.89 5.91
CA ASP A 29 -14.65 -11.62 6.45
C ASP A 29 -13.92 -10.84 5.36
N ILE A 30 -13.13 -11.53 4.53
CA ILE A 30 -12.44 -10.92 3.38
C ILE A 30 -13.46 -10.38 2.37
N GLN A 31 -14.50 -11.15 2.04
CA GLN A 31 -15.53 -10.70 1.10
C GLN A 31 -16.30 -9.48 1.62
N GLU A 32 -16.64 -9.45 2.91
CA GLU A 32 -17.32 -8.32 3.55
C GLU A 32 -16.44 -7.08 3.57
N ALA A 33 -15.15 -7.23 3.89
CA ALA A 33 -14.18 -6.16 3.82
C ALA A 33 -13.95 -5.67 2.38
N TYR A 34 -14.01 -6.54 1.38
CA TYR A 34 -13.81 -6.17 -0.03
C TYR A 34 -15.01 -5.41 -0.61
N ARG A 35 -16.24 -5.76 -0.21
CA ARG A 35 -17.48 -5.20 -0.79
C ARG A 35 -17.53 -3.67 -0.89
N PRO A 36 -17.10 -2.87 0.11
CA PRO A 36 -17.10 -1.41 0.00
C PRO A 36 -15.89 -0.81 -0.77
N LEU A 37 -14.96 -1.63 -1.26
CA LEU A 37 -13.77 -1.14 -1.96
C LEU A 37 -14.14 -0.57 -3.34
N ILE A 38 -13.90 0.73 -3.51
CA ILE A 38 -14.11 1.43 -4.78
C ILE A 38 -12.86 1.26 -5.64
N VAL A 39 -12.98 0.59 -6.78
CA VAL A 39 -11.91 0.46 -7.78
C VAL A 39 -12.17 1.45 -8.92
N SER A 40 -11.25 2.40 -9.12
CA SER A 40 -11.39 3.44 -10.15
C SER A 40 -10.01 3.99 -10.59
N ALA A 41 -9.99 4.86 -11.60
CA ALA A 41 -8.77 5.57 -12.03
C ALA A 41 -8.12 6.42 -10.92
N SER A 42 -8.86 6.75 -9.87
CA SER A 42 -8.31 7.47 -8.72
C SER A 42 -7.59 6.57 -7.71
N GLY A 43 -7.69 5.24 -7.85
CA GLY A 43 -7.15 4.23 -6.95
C GLY A 43 -8.24 3.32 -6.36
N TRP A 44 -7.81 2.36 -5.54
CA TRP A 44 -8.63 1.43 -4.79
C TRP A 44 -8.86 1.97 -3.38
N ARG A 45 -10.07 2.42 -3.03
CA ARG A 45 -10.31 3.21 -1.81
C ARG A 45 -11.48 2.70 -0.99
N LYS A 46 -11.35 2.74 0.34
CA LYS A 46 -12.43 2.50 1.32
C LYS A 46 -12.03 3.07 2.70
N ILE A 47 -12.89 2.88 3.70
CA ILE A 47 -12.56 3.10 5.11
C ILE A 47 -11.65 1.95 5.58
N PHE A 48 -10.42 2.26 5.98
CA PHE A 48 -9.43 1.26 6.43
C PHE A 48 -9.27 1.21 7.95
N VAL A 49 -9.70 2.26 8.65
CA VAL A 49 -9.68 2.28 10.12
C VAL A 49 -10.64 1.23 10.66
N ALA A 50 -10.18 0.43 11.63
CA ALA A 50 -10.84 -0.77 12.10
C ALA A 50 -12.24 -0.52 12.68
N SER A 51 -12.52 0.68 13.18
CA SER A 51 -13.83 1.05 13.71
C SER A 51 -14.90 1.19 12.63
N GLY A 52 -14.51 1.36 11.36
CA GLY A 52 -15.42 1.69 10.27
C GLY A 52 -15.94 3.13 10.29
N ASN A 53 -15.50 3.97 11.23
CA ASN A 53 -15.88 5.38 11.28
C ASN A 53 -14.94 6.22 10.39
N GLN A 54 -15.52 6.94 9.43
CA GLN A 54 -14.75 7.73 8.47
C GLN A 54 -13.98 8.90 9.08
N GLU A 55 -14.34 9.36 10.28
CA GLU A 55 -13.65 10.46 10.99
C GLU A 55 -12.72 9.96 12.12
N ASP A 56 -12.54 8.65 12.26
CA ASP A 56 -11.64 8.08 13.26
C ASP A 56 -10.18 8.23 12.82
N ASP A 57 -9.36 8.79 13.71
CA ASP A 57 -7.94 9.08 13.52
C ASP A 57 -7.02 7.96 14.05
N SER A 58 -7.59 6.82 14.45
CA SER A 58 -6.83 5.64 14.86
C SER A 58 -6.01 5.04 13.70
N GLU A 59 -4.83 4.54 14.05
CA GLU A 59 -3.95 3.80 13.13
C GLU A 59 -4.38 2.33 12.95
N SER A 60 -5.38 1.86 13.71
CA SER A 60 -5.80 0.47 13.74
C SER A 60 -6.44 0.02 12.42
N VAL A 61 -5.99 -1.11 11.88
CA VAL A 61 -6.52 -1.72 10.66
C VAL A 61 -7.06 -3.11 10.98
N SER A 62 -8.22 -3.45 10.41
CA SER A 62 -8.83 -4.78 10.63
C SER A 62 -7.95 -5.90 10.05
N LYS A 63 -8.07 -7.12 10.59
CA LYS A 63 -7.32 -8.26 10.07
C LYS A 63 -7.68 -8.59 8.61
N ALA A 64 -8.95 -8.41 8.24
CA ALA A 64 -9.41 -8.58 6.86
C ALA A 64 -8.76 -7.54 5.93
N ASP A 65 -8.66 -6.29 6.36
CA ASP A 65 -8.03 -5.22 5.57
C ASP A 65 -6.51 -5.35 5.46
N VAL A 66 -5.85 -5.92 6.47
CA VAL A 66 -4.45 -6.36 6.37
C VAL A 66 -4.30 -7.38 5.23
N TYR A 67 -5.18 -8.39 5.16
CA TYR A 67 -5.15 -9.38 4.09
C TYR A 67 -5.52 -8.79 2.71
N LEU A 68 -6.47 -7.85 2.65
CA LEU A 68 -6.76 -7.11 1.40
C LEU A 68 -5.55 -6.31 0.91
N THR A 69 -4.85 -5.65 1.82
CA THR A 69 -3.61 -4.92 1.50
C THR A 69 -2.52 -5.86 1.01
N ALA A 70 -2.38 -7.03 1.65
CA ALA A 70 -1.41 -8.04 1.24
C ALA A 70 -1.73 -8.58 -0.16
N MET A 71 -3.00 -8.92 -0.42
CA MET A 71 -3.45 -9.38 -1.74
C MET A 71 -3.27 -8.30 -2.82
N ALA A 72 -3.55 -7.04 -2.50
CA ALA A 72 -3.31 -5.92 -3.39
C ALA A 72 -1.82 -5.84 -3.78
N ALA A 73 -0.92 -5.82 -2.80
CA ALA A 73 0.51 -5.75 -3.04
C ALA A 73 1.03 -6.95 -3.85
N VAL A 74 0.58 -8.18 -3.55
CA VAL A 74 0.95 -9.37 -4.34
C VAL A 74 0.42 -9.29 -5.77
N SER A 75 -0.81 -8.80 -5.97
CA SER A 75 -1.39 -8.61 -7.31
C SER A 75 -0.53 -7.65 -8.15
N ILE A 76 -0.17 -6.51 -7.56
CA ILE A 76 0.68 -5.51 -8.22
C ILE A 76 2.08 -6.06 -8.48
N ALA A 77 2.68 -6.78 -7.53
CA ALA A 77 4.00 -7.40 -7.72
C ALA A 77 4.01 -8.38 -8.90
N ARG A 78 2.96 -9.19 -9.04
CA ARG A 78 2.79 -10.11 -10.17
C ARG A 78 2.57 -9.36 -11.49
N HIS A 79 1.80 -8.26 -11.45
CA HIS A 79 1.55 -7.44 -12.63
C HIS A 79 2.81 -6.77 -13.17
N ILE A 80 3.67 -6.21 -12.30
CA ILE A 80 4.91 -5.54 -12.73
C ILE A 80 6.03 -6.54 -13.07
N GLY A 81 6.03 -7.72 -12.44
CA GLY A 81 7.01 -8.78 -12.62
C GLY A 81 8.07 -8.86 -11.51
N PHE A 82 8.63 -10.06 -11.31
CA PHE A 82 9.64 -10.32 -10.28
C PHE A 82 10.98 -9.61 -10.58
N GLY A 83 11.69 -9.17 -9.54
CA GLY A 83 13.00 -8.52 -9.67
C GLY A 83 12.94 -7.05 -10.10
N LYS A 84 11.75 -6.47 -10.21
CA LYS A 84 11.51 -5.06 -10.51
C LYS A 84 11.68 -4.15 -9.30
N GLN A 85 11.82 -2.85 -9.53
CA GLN A 85 11.85 -1.82 -8.50
C GLN A 85 10.49 -1.12 -8.38
N ILE A 86 10.00 -0.94 -7.15
CA ILE A 86 8.79 -0.18 -6.85
C ILE A 86 9.07 0.92 -5.82
N VAL A 87 8.55 2.12 -6.09
CA VAL A 87 8.51 3.20 -5.10
C VAL A 87 7.26 3.05 -4.26
N LEU A 88 7.41 3.02 -2.94
CA LEU A 88 6.29 3.02 -2.01
C LEU A 88 6.28 4.32 -1.23
N GLY A 89 5.12 4.97 -1.15
CA GLY A 89 4.92 6.15 -0.31
C GLY A 89 3.51 6.22 0.24
N ILE A 90 3.33 7.04 1.26
CA ILE A 90 2.07 7.29 1.96
C ILE A 90 1.78 8.79 2.01
N ASP A 91 0.52 9.16 2.19
CA ASP A 91 0.19 10.47 2.77
C ASP A 91 0.22 10.41 4.31
N ALA A 92 -0.26 11.47 4.96
CA ALA A 92 -0.27 11.59 6.41
C ALA A 92 -1.46 10.88 7.11
N ARG A 93 -2.22 10.01 6.41
CA ARG A 93 -3.37 9.33 7.02
C ARG A 93 -2.93 8.34 8.11
N PRO A 94 -3.66 8.23 9.23
CA PRO A 94 -3.25 7.41 10.37
C PRO A 94 -2.98 5.93 10.03
N THR A 95 -3.86 5.32 9.25
CA THR A 95 -3.70 3.92 8.82
C THR A 95 -2.58 3.70 7.79
N GLY A 96 -2.01 4.78 7.22
CA GLY A 96 -1.04 4.72 6.12
C GLY A 96 0.20 3.90 6.45
N ALA A 97 0.79 4.11 7.64
CA ALA A 97 1.99 3.38 8.05
C ALA A 97 1.74 1.87 8.21
N ALA A 98 0.59 1.48 8.80
CA ALA A 98 0.20 0.08 8.94
C ALA A 98 0.01 -0.60 7.57
N LEU A 99 -0.68 0.06 6.64
CA LEU A 99 -0.89 -0.45 5.28
C LEU A 99 0.42 -0.53 4.48
N ALA A 100 1.29 0.48 4.62
CA ALA A 100 2.60 0.50 3.98
C ALA A 100 3.47 -0.65 4.44
N TYR A 101 3.45 -0.94 5.75
CA TYR A 101 4.19 -2.06 6.31
C TYR A 101 3.77 -3.39 5.70
N VAL A 102 2.46 -3.63 5.56
CA VAL A 102 1.94 -4.84 4.89
C VAL A 102 2.41 -4.92 3.44
N ALA A 103 2.21 -3.83 2.67
CA ALA A 103 2.56 -3.78 1.26
C ALA A 103 4.05 -4.05 1.03
N LEU A 104 4.89 -3.37 1.81
CA LEU A 104 6.33 -3.53 1.79
C LEU A 104 6.75 -4.97 2.06
N ARG A 105 6.16 -5.62 3.07
CA ARG A 105 6.45 -7.03 3.38
C ARG A 105 6.11 -7.97 2.24
N MET A 106 4.98 -7.73 1.55
CA MET A 106 4.61 -8.53 0.39
C MET A 106 5.51 -8.26 -0.81
N PHE A 107 5.87 -7.00 -1.09
CA PHE A 107 6.78 -6.66 -2.18
C PHE A 107 8.16 -7.30 -1.99
N LEU A 108 8.72 -7.23 -0.78
CA LEU A 108 10.00 -7.90 -0.46
C LEU A 108 9.90 -9.42 -0.59
N ALA A 109 8.78 -10.02 -0.15
CA ALA A 109 8.54 -11.46 -0.31
C ALA A 109 8.37 -11.87 -1.78
N CYS A 110 7.87 -10.97 -2.63
CA CYS A 110 7.81 -11.10 -4.08
C CYS A 110 9.12 -10.67 -4.78
N ASN A 111 10.24 -10.60 -4.07
CA ASN A 111 11.56 -10.27 -4.63
C ASN A 111 11.59 -8.97 -5.46
N LEU A 112 10.84 -7.96 -5.02
CA LEU A 112 10.96 -6.61 -5.54
C LEU A 112 11.99 -5.81 -4.74
N ALA A 113 12.72 -4.94 -5.43
CA ALA A 113 13.43 -3.85 -4.78
C ALA A 113 12.41 -2.77 -4.40
N VAL A 114 12.37 -2.38 -3.13
CA VAL A 114 11.43 -1.36 -2.64
C VAL A 114 12.24 -0.14 -2.22
N ARG A 115 11.90 1.02 -2.79
CA ARG A 115 12.37 2.33 -2.31
C ARG A 115 11.24 2.99 -1.54
N TYR A 116 11.42 3.14 -0.22
CA TYR A 116 10.36 3.65 0.65
C TYR A 116 10.58 5.13 0.94
N VAL A 117 9.76 5.99 0.31
CA VAL A 117 9.84 7.45 0.49
C VAL A 117 9.07 7.96 1.71
N PHE A 118 8.47 7.05 2.49
CA PHE A 118 7.63 7.36 3.64
C PHE A 118 6.51 8.34 3.27
N ILE A 119 6.43 9.51 3.89
CA ILE A 119 5.43 10.54 3.58
C ILE A 119 5.87 11.32 2.36
N ALA A 120 5.05 11.30 1.31
CA ALA A 120 5.24 12.08 0.10
C ALA A 120 3.89 12.64 -0.38
N SER A 121 3.93 13.73 -1.12
CA SER A 121 2.74 14.18 -1.85
C SER A 121 2.49 13.32 -3.10
N ALA A 122 1.25 13.25 -3.59
CA ALA A 122 0.95 12.50 -4.81
C ALA A 122 1.77 12.98 -6.03
N PRO A 123 1.94 14.30 -6.29
CA PRO A 123 2.80 14.76 -7.38
C PRO A 123 4.28 14.38 -7.19
N GLU A 124 4.76 14.37 -5.95
CA GLU A 124 6.15 14.04 -5.63
C GLU A 124 6.47 12.59 -5.96
N ILE A 125 5.68 11.62 -5.49
CA ILE A 125 5.92 10.21 -5.81
C ILE A 125 5.71 9.91 -7.30
N MET A 126 4.79 10.61 -7.96
CA MET A 126 4.62 10.50 -9.41
C MET A 126 5.86 11.00 -10.14
N ALA A 127 6.34 12.21 -9.84
CA ALA A 127 7.55 12.75 -10.45
C ALA A 127 8.77 11.88 -10.14
N ASP A 128 8.88 11.40 -8.90
CA ASP A 128 9.94 10.50 -8.46
C ASP A 128 9.96 9.19 -9.28
N SER A 129 8.79 8.61 -9.57
CA SER A 129 8.66 7.43 -10.44
C SER A 129 8.98 7.69 -11.92
N ALA A 130 9.00 8.95 -12.35
CA ALA A 130 9.33 9.34 -13.73
C ALA A 130 10.81 9.70 -13.89
N LEU A 131 11.43 10.23 -12.83
CA LEU A 131 12.80 10.72 -12.84
C LEU A 131 13.82 9.64 -12.44
N HIS A 132 13.41 8.66 -11.66
CA HIS A 132 14.26 7.56 -11.21
C HIS A 132 13.89 6.25 -11.91
N ASP A 133 14.85 5.31 -11.94
CA ASP A 133 14.73 4.01 -12.60
C ASP A 133 13.86 3.03 -11.78
N SER A 134 12.60 3.42 -11.57
CA SER A 134 11.59 2.63 -10.87
C SER A 134 10.54 2.13 -11.87
N ASP A 135 10.20 0.84 -11.81
CA ASP A 135 9.24 0.23 -12.74
C ASP A 135 7.78 0.60 -12.43
N ALA A 136 7.50 0.94 -11.17
CA ALA A 136 6.18 1.38 -10.72
C ALA A 136 6.25 2.21 -9.43
N PHE A 137 5.15 2.88 -9.10
CA PHE A 137 4.88 3.37 -7.75
C PHE A 137 3.61 2.73 -7.17
N PHE A 138 3.60 2.61 -5.85
CA PHE A 138 2.44 2.26 -5.03
C PHE A 138 2.27 3.35 -3.97
N TYR A 139 1.24 4.17 -4.12
CA TYR A 139 0.99 5.30 -3.24
C TYR A 139 -0.25 5.05 -2.37
N ILE A 140 -0.08 5.14 -1.06
CA ILE A 140 -1.13 4.88 -0.08
C ILE A 140 -1.76 6.20 0.34
N SER A 141 -2.95 6.47 -0.19
CA SER A 141 -3.70 7.69 0.08
C SER A 141 -5.14 7.55 -0.42
N ALA A 142 -6.08 8.19 0.29
CA ALA A 142 -7.42 8.45 -0.22
C ALA A 142 -7.65 9.90 -0.67
N SER A 143 -6.58 10.66 -0.96
CA SER A 143 -6.66 12.05 -1.44
C SER A 143 -7.43 12.95 -0.47
N HIS A 144 -8.63 13.41 -0.82
CA HIS A 144 -9.46 14.33 -0.04
C HIS A 144 -10.56 13.63 0.78
N ASN A 145 -10.65 12.30 0.74
CA ASN A 145 -11.64 11.57 1.54
C ASN A 145 -11.42 11.81 3.06
N PRO A 146 -12.45 11.61 3.90
CA PRO A 146 -12.32 11.68 5.36
C PRO A 146 -11.15 10.88 5.94
N ILE A 147 -10.67 11.24 7.13
CA ILE A 147 -9.40 10.77 7.69
C ILE A 147 -9.31 9.24 7.87
N GLY A 148 -10.41 8.58 8.21
CA GLY A 148 -10.50 7.11 8.34
C GLY A 148 -10.46 6.35 7.01
N HIS A 149 -10.56 7.06 5.87
CA HIS A 149 -10.34 6.45 4.56
C HIS A 149 -8.86 6.28 4.26
N ASN A 150 -8.55 5.27 3.46
CA ASN A 150 -7.27 5.15 2.77
C ASN A 150 -7.45 4.44 1.43
N GLY A 151 -6.37 4.22 0.71
CA GLY A 151 -6.44 3.48 -0.53
C GLY A 151 -5.11 3.38 -1.25
N PHE A 152 -5.14 2.72 -2.41
CA PHE A 152 -3.96 2.38 -3.17
C PHE A 152 -4.05 3.01 -4.56
N LYS A 153 -3.06 3.82 -4.91
CA LYS A 153 -2.88 4.38 -6.24
C LYS A 153 -1.62 3.78 -6.85
N ILE A 154 -1.77 3.16 -8.01
CA ILE A 154 -0.69 2.46 -8.70
C ILE A 154 -0.41 3.17 -10.01
N GLY A 155 0.86 3.31 -10.36
CA GLY A 155 1.28 4.00 -11.57
C GLY A 155 2.71 3.69 -11.96
N ARG A 156 3.15 4.30 -13.06
CA ARG A 156 4.51 4.19 -13.60
C ARG A 156 4.81 5.42 -14.46
N ALA A 157 6.09 5.81 -14.55
CA ALA A 157 6.54 6.94 -15.35
C ALA A 157 5.72 8.23 -15.12
N GLY A 158 5.33 8.49 -13.87
CA GLY A 158 4.53 9.66 -13.46
C GLY A 158 3.02 9.57 -13.78
N GLY A 159 2.58 8.57 -14.53
CA GLY A 159 1.18 8.31 -14.82
C GLY A 159 0.55 7.32 -13.84
N VAL A 160 -0.77 7.42 -13.64
CA VAL A 160 -1.56 6.46 -12.87
C VAL A 160 -2.11 5.41 -13.83
N LEU A 161 -2.06 4.14 -13.44
CA LEU A 161 -2.63 3.05 -14.24
C LEU A 161 -4.14 3.22 -14.41
N ASN A 162 -4.63 3.02 -15.63
CA ASN A 162 -6.05 3.04 -15.92
C ASN A 162 -6.71 1.69 -15.59
N ALA A 163 -8.05 1.63 -15.68
CA ALA A 163 -8.81 0.42 -15.32
C ALA A 163 -8.55 -0.80 -16.20
N ALA A 164 -7.98 -0.64 -17.40
CA ALA A 164 -7.54 -1.76 -18.24
C ALA A 164 -6.13 -2.25 -17.88
N GLU A 165 -5.38 -1.47 -17.10
CA GLU A 165 -4.01 -1.78 -16.68
C GLU A 165 -3.92 -2.35 -15.25
N VAL A 166 -5.00 -2.27 -14.46
CA VAL A 166 -5.00 -2.58 -13.01
C VAL A 166 -6.12 -3.54 -12.62
#